data_AF-A0A4Q6B424-F1
#
_entry.id   AF-A0A4Q6B424-F1
#
_cell.length_a   1.000
_cell.length_b   1.000
_cell.length_c   1.000
_cell.angle_alpha   90.00
_cell.angle_beta   90.00
_cell.angle_gamma   90.00
#
_symmetry.space_group_name_H-M   'P 1'
#
loop_
_entity.id
_entity.type
_entity.pdbx_description
1 polymer ?
#
loop_
_entity_poly.entity_id
_entity_poly.type
_entity_poly.pdbx_seq_one_letter_code
_entity_poly.pdbx_strand_id
1 'polypeptide(L)'
;MFAIEASIADKSLEKIREVRQEKTKIAFEELKAWAKEMSTKAPPKSLTGKAIACLLGQLPKLGYLINDPIVGPDTNVVENAITPFAVGRKNWLFRDTARGADASLNLFSFVITARANGIEPYNY
;
A
#
# COMPACT_ATOMS: atom_id res chain seq x y z
N MET A 1 0.81 -3.50 -15.35
CA MET A 1 0.53 -4.12 -14.04
C MET A 1 -0.89 -3.82 -13.57
N PHE A 2 -1.27 -2.57 -13.30
CA PHE A 2 -2.62 -2.20 -12.83
C PHE A 2 -3.78 -2.64 -13.76
N ALA A 3 -3.60 -2.57 -15.08
CA ALA A 3 -4.61 -3.06 -16.03
C ALA A 3 -4.87 -4.58 -15.93
N ILE A 4 -3.84 -5.36 -15.56
CA ILE A 4 -3.99 -6.81 -15.35
C ILE A 4 -4.79 -7.03 -14.06
N GLU A 5 -4.45 -6.32 -12.98
CA GLU A 5 -5.14 -6.38 -11.69
C GLU A 5 -6.63 -6.00 -11.80
N ALA A 6 -6.96 -4.97 -12.58
CA ALA A 6 -8.35 -4.60 -12.85
C ALA A 6 -9.13 -5.71 -13.57
N SER A 7 -8.49 -6.49 -14.45
CA SER A 7 -9.15 -7.58 -15.19
C SER A 7 -9.36 -8.86 -14.37
N ILE A 8 -8.75 -8.96 -13.19
CA ILE A 8 -8.79 -10.15 -12.32
C ILE A 8 -9.46 -9.89 -10.96
N ALA A 9 -9.93 -8.66 -10.70
CA ALA A 9 -10.51 -8.26 -9.42
C ALA A 9 -11.69 -9.14 -8.96
N ASP A 10 -12.53 -9.59 -9.89
CA ASP A 10 -13.72 -10.41 -9.59
C ASP A 10 -13.46 -11.94 -9.63
N LYS A 11 -12.21 -12.38 -9.78
CA LYS A 11 -11.86 -13.80 -9.91
C LYS A 11 -11.53 -14.44 -8.56
N SER A 12 -11.53 -15.77 -8.51
CA SER A 12 -11.07 -16.52 -7.34
C SER A 12 -9.59 -16.26 -7.05
N LEU A 13 -9.20 -16.36 -5.77
CA LEU A 13 -7.82 -16.13 -5.31
C LEU A 13 -6.80 -17.02 -6.05
N GLU A 14 -7.18 -18.26 -6.35
CA GLU A 14 -6.35 -19.19 -7.12
C GLU A 14 -6.09 -18.66 -8.53
N LYS A 15 -7.14 -18.15 -9.20
CA LYS A 15 -7.02 -17.63 -10.56
C LYS A 15 -6.25 -16.32 -10.61
N ILE A 16 -6.40 -15.47 -9.59
CA ILE A 16 -5.59 -14.26 -9.40
C ILE A 16 -4.11 -14.65 -9.31
N ARG A 17 -3.77 -15.65 -8.47
CA ARG A 17 -2.39 -16.11 -8.29
C ARG A 17 -1.78 -16.64 -9.59
N GLU A 18 -2.52 -17.46 -10.36
CA GLU A 18 -2.06 -17.95 -11.67
C GLU A 18 -1.75 -16.79 -12.63
N VAL A 19 -2.70 -15.86 -12.81
CA VAL A 19 -2.51 -14.73 -13.72
C VAL A 19 -1.37 -13.83 -13.27
N ARG A 20 -1.18 -13.66 -11.95
CA ARG A 20 -0.05 -12.91 -11.40
C ARG A 20 1.28 -13.59 -11.69
N GLN A 21 1.37 -14.92 -11.59
CA GLN A 21 2.61 -15.63 -11.92
C GLN A 21 2.94 -15.56 -13.42
N GLU A 22 1.93 -15.66 -14.28
CA GLU A 22 2.11 -15.65 -15.74
C GLU A 22 2.41 -14.25 -16.28
N LYS A 23 1.62 -13.24 -15.91
CA LYS A 23 1.66 -11.90 -16.53
C LYS A 23 2.35 -10.87 -15.64
N THR A 24 1.93 -10.78 -14.39
CA THR A 24 2.49 -9.81 -13.42
C THR A 24 3.96 -10.12 -13.13
N LYS A 25 4.30 -11.42 -13.11
CA LYS A 25 5.62 -12.06 -13.27
C LYS A 25 6.57 -11.25 -14.15
N ILE A 26 6.25 -11.31 -15.43
CA ILE A 26 7.08 -10.83 -16.52
C ILE A 26 7.19 -9.30 -16.45
N ALA A 27 6.06 -8.61 -16.26
CA ALA A 27 6.04 -7.15 -16.15
C ALA A 27 6.87 -6.63 -14.96
N PHE A 28 6.94 -7.38 -13.86
CA PHE A 28 7.75 -7.01 -12.70
C PHE A 28 9.25 -7.10 -12.99
N GLU A 29 9.71 -8.16 -13.65
CA GLU A 29 11.11 -8.31 -14.01
C GLU A 29 11.55 -7.28 -15.06
N GLU A 30 10.68 -6.96 -16.04
CA GLU A 30 10.91 -5.85 -16.98
C GLU A 30 11.05 -4.50 -16.27
N LEU A 31 10.15 -4.20 -15.33
CA LEU A 31 10.21 -2.98 -14.52
C LEU A 31 11.51 -2.91 -13.70
N LYS A 32 11.92 -4.03 -13.11
CA LYS A 32 13.13 -4.14 -12.31
C LYS A 32 14.39 -3.93 -13.14
N ALA A 33 14.44 -4.52 -14.35
CA ALA A 33 15.54 -4.32 -15.29
C ALA A 33 15.64 -2.85 -15.71
N TRP A 34 14.50 -2.24 -16.08
CA TRP A 34 14.41 -0.83 -16.44
C TRP A 34 14.85 0.09 -15.29
N ALA A 35 14.39 -0.16 -14.07
CA ALA A 35 14.75 0.65 -12.90
C ALA A 35 16.26 0.58 -12.61
N LYS A 36 16.88 -0.60 -12.77
CA LYS A 36 18.32 -0.78 -12.59
C LYS A 36 19.13 -0.05 -13.67
N GLU A 37 18.69 -0.09 -14.91
CA GLU A 37 19.32 0.65 -16.02
C GLU A 37 19.17 2.17 -15.83
N MET A 38 17.99 2.63 -15.43
CA MET A 38 17.78 4.07 -15.21
C MET A 38 18.56 4.58 -14.00
N SER A 39 18.81 3.73 -13.00
CA SER A 39 19.64 4.07 -11.84
C SER A 39 21.10 4.37 -12.20
N THR A 40 21.64 3.82 -13.29
CA THR A 40 23.02 4.13 -13.73
C THR A 40 23.08 5.41 -14.57
N LYS A 41 21.96 5.77 -15.21
CA LYS A 41 21.84 6.95 -16.08
C LYS A 41 21.41 8.21 -15.32
N ALA A 42 20.63 8.08 -14.24
CA ALA A 42 20.09 9.20 -13.50
C ALA A 42 21.07 9.72 -12.43
N PRO A 43 21.29 11.04 -12.31
CA PRO A 43 22.07 11.60 -11.21
C PRO A 43 21.39 11.32 -9.86
N PRO A 44 22.10 10.80 -8.84
CA PRO A 44 21.50 10.33 -7.59
C PRO A 44 20.81 11.43 -6.78
N LYS A 45 21.23 12.70 -6.92
CA LYS A 45 20.63 13.85 -6.25
C LYS A 45 19.42 14.44 -6.97
N SER A 46 19.16 14.04 -8.21
CA SER A 46 17.99 14.49 -8.95
C SER A 46 16.69 13.90 -8.37
N LEU A 47 15.56 14.56 -8.60
CA LEU A 47 14.24 14.03 -8.20
C LEU A 47 14.00 12.64 -8.80
N THR A 48 14.39 12.44 -10.07
CA THR A 48 14.31 11.16 -10.77
C THR A 48 15.18 10.10 -10.13
N GLY A 49 16.43 10.43 -9.79
CA GLY A 49 17.35 9.51 -9.10
C GLY A 49 16.82 9.07 -7.73
N LYS A 50 16.26 9.99 -6.94
CA LYS A 50 15.61 9.67 -5.67
C LYS A 50 14.38 8.77 -5.85
N ALA A 51 13.56 9.03 -6.86
CA ALA A 51 12.39 8.21 -7.16
C ALA A 51 12.78 6.77 -7.55
N ILE A 52 13.81 6.62 -8.40
CA ILE A 52 14.33 5.30 -8.79
C ILE A 52 14.94 4.58 -7.59
N ALA A 53 15.73 5.26 -6.76
CA ALA A 53 16.30 4.68 -5.55
C ALA A 53 15.19 4.22 -4.58
N CYS A 54 14.13 5.00 -4.43
CA CYS A 54 12.95 4.62 -3.65
C CYS A 54 12.29 3.36 -4.24
N LEU A 55 12.02 3.35 -5.56
CA LEU A 55 11.43 2.21 -6.25
C LEU A 55 12.25 0.94 -6.03
N LEU A 56 13.58 1.00 -6.23
CA LEU A 56 14.49 -0.12 -6.02
C LEU A 56 14.45 -0.66 -4.58
N GLY A 57 14.34 0.24 -3.59
CA GLY A 57 14.18 -0.14 -2.19
C GLY A 57 12.83 -0.80 -1.87
N GLN A 58 11.77 -0.50 -2.63
CA GLN A 58 10.44 -1.10 -2.45
C GLN A 58 10.23 -2.38 -3.26
N LEU A 59 11.10 -2.71 -4.22
CA LEU A 59 10.98 -3.94 -5.03
C LEU A 59 10.78 -5.23 -4.21
N PRO A 60 11.46 -5.46 -3.08
CA PRO A 60 11.21 -6.64 -2.25
C PRO A 60 9.76 -6.72 -1.76
N LYS A 61 9.13 -5.58 -1.46
CA LYS A 61 7.74 -5.52 -1.01
C LYS A 61 6.76 -5.81 -2.14
N LEU A 62 7.02 -5.24 -3.31
CA LEU A 62 6.26 -5.53 -4.54
C LEU A 62 6.35 -7.00 -4.94
N GLY A 63 7.44 -7.69 -4.59
CA GLY A 63 7.58 -9.13 -4.79
C GLY A 63 6.53 -9.97 -4.04
N TYR A 64 6.03 -9.52 -2.88
CA TYR A 64 5.00 -10.26 -2.14
C TYR A 64 3.66 -10.28 -2.88
N LEU A 65 3.33 -9.23 -3.63
CA LEU A 65 2.12 -9.15 -4.46
C LEU A 65 1.98 -10.33 -5.43
N ILE A 66 3.10 -10.79 -5.97
CA ILE A 66 3.15 -11.89 -6.96
C ILE A 66 2.83 -13.24 -6.30
N ASN A 67 3.17 -13.39 -5.03
CA ASN A 67 3.05 -14.65 -4.30
C ASN A 67 1.73 -14.75 -3.53
N ASP A 68 1.24 -13.64 -3.00
CA ASP A 68 0.04 -13.58 -2.18
C ASP A 68 -1.13 -12.93 -2.96
N PRO A 69 -2.20 -13.68 -3.31
CA PRO A 69 -3.35 -13.15 -4.01
C PRO A 69 -4.22 -12.19 -3.17
N ILE A 70 -4.08 -12.20 -1.84
CA ILE A 70 -4.85 -11.34 -0.92
C ILE A 70 -4.30 -9.92 -0.93
N VAL A 71 -2.98 -9.79 -1.07
CA VAL A 71 -2.32 -8.48 -1.12
C VAL A 71 -2.71 -7.78 -2.41
N GLY A 72 -3.22 -6.55 -2.28
CA GLY A 72 -3.52 -5.67 -3.39
C GLY A 72 -2.28 -4.88 -3.86
N PRO A 73 -2.26 -4.39 -5.11
CA PRO A 73 -1.17 -3.57 -5.63
C PRO A 73 -1.14 -2.14 -5.04
N ASP A 74 -2.23 -1.71 -4.40
CA ASP A 74 -2.43 -0.36 -3.90
C ASP A 74 -2.65 -0.32 -2.37
N THR A 75 -2.43 0.86 -1.82
CA THR A 75 -2.65 1.19 -0.40
C THR A 75 -4.01 1.80 -0.15
N ASN A 76 -4.95 1.78 -1.11
CA ASN A 76 -6.19 2.55 -1.02
C ASN A 76 -7.04 2.14 0.18
N VAL A 77 -7.06 0.85 0.54
CA VAL A 77 -7.80 0.37 1.73
C VAL A 77 -7.27 1.02 3.00
N VAL A 78 -5.94 1.09 3.14
CA VAL A 78 -5.27 1.70 4.30
C VAL A 78 -5.47 3.21 4.30
N GLU A 79 -5.31 3.84 3.14
CA GLU A 79 -5.50 5.29 2.97
C GLU A 79 -6.93 5.72 3.27
N ASN A 80 -7.93 4.98 2.78
CA ASN A 80 -9.33 5.22 3.08
C ASN A 80 -9.63 5.04 4.58
N ALA A 81 -8.99 4.07 5.24
CA ALA A 81 -9.16 3.86 6.67
C ALA A 81 -8.58 5.01 7.52
N ILE A 82 -7.42 5.57 7.12
CA ILE A 82 -6.76 6.66 7.86
C ILE A 82 -7.23 8.06 7.44
N THR A 83 -7.85 8.21 6.27
CA THR A 83 -8.29 9.53 5.76
C THR A 83 -9.24 10.27 6.73
N PRO A 84 -10.26 9.63 7.34
CA PRO A 84 -11.11 10.29 8.34
C PRO A 84 -10.32 10.85 9.52
N PHE A 85 -9.26 10.15 9.96
CA PHE A 85 -8.35 10.63 11.00
C PHE A 85 -7.55 11.84 10.52
N ALA A 86 -6.97 11.77 9.32
CA ALA A 86 -6.13 12.83 8.76
C ALA A 86 -6.91 14.12 8.42
N VAL A 87 -8.20 14.01 8.13
CA VAL A 87 -9.12 15.15 7.92
C VAL A 87 -9.67 15.66 9.25
N GLY A 88 -10.15 14.77 10.13
CA GLY A 88 -10.70 15.09 11.45
C GLY A 88 -9.66 15.73 12.39
N ARG A 89 -8.39 15.36 12.22
CA ARG A 89 -7.31 16.31 11.91
C ARG A 89 -7.33 17.71 12.56
N LYS A 90 -8.10 18.57 11.92
CA LYS A 90 -8.11 20.00 12.17
C LYS A 90 -9.21 20.42 13.16
N ASN A 91 -10.13 19.51 13.50
CA ASN A 91 -11.32 19.79 14.30
C ASN A 91 -11.25 19.27 15.75
N TRP A 92 -10.15 18.62 16.16
CA TRP A 92 -10.06 18.11 17.54
C TRP A 92 -9.43 19.17 18.44
N LEU A 93 -10.20 19.62 19.44
CA LEU A 93 -9.87 20.70 20.36
C LEU A 93 -8.72 20.38 21.34
N PHE A 94 -8.28 19.12 21.44
CA PHE A 94 -7.27 18.65 22.40
C PHE A 94 -6.04 18.04 21.73
N ARG A 95 -5.44 18.77 20.78
CA ARG A 95 -4.45 18.24 19.84
C ARG A 95 -3.05 18.81 19.99
N ASP A 96 -2.67 19.19 21.21
CA ASP A 96 -1.48 20.00 21.43
C ASP A 96 -0.30 19.22 22.07
N THR A 97 -0.43 17.90 22.24
CA THR A 97 0.66 17.08 22.80
C THR A 97 0.91 15.81 22.00
N ALA A 98 2.18 15.42 21.86
CA ALA A 98 2.59 14.15 21.24
C ALA A 98 1.89 12.95 21.91
N ARG A 99 1.76 12.99 23.25
CA ARG A 99 1.03 11.97 24.02
C ARG A 99 -0.45 11.88 23.63
N GLY A 100 -1.11 13.00 23.38
CA GLY A 100 -2.50 13.02 22.91
C GLY A 100 -2.64 12.45 21.49
N ALA A 101 -1.65 12.67 20.62
CA ALA A 101 -1.61 12.08 19.29
C ALA A 101 -1.44 10.55 19.35
N ASP A 102 -0.53 10.05 20.20
CA ASP A 102 -0.30 8.61 20.38
C ASP A 102 -1.54 7.91 20.96
N ALA A 103 -2.15 8.49 21.99
CA ALA A 103 -3.38 7.95 22.59
C ALA A 103 -4.52 7.88 21.56
N SER A 104 -4.66 8.93 20.74
CA SER A 104 -5.65 8.95 19.67
C SER A 104 -5.35 7.87 18.63
N LEU A 105 -4.10 7.76 18.17
CA LEU A 105 -3.71 6.76 17.17
C LEU A 105 -4.00 5.33 17.64
N ASN A 106 -3.73 5.02 18.91
CA ASN A 106 -4.02 3.72 19.49
C ASN A 106 -5.52 3.40 19.48
N LEU A 107 -6.36 4.36 19.88
CA LEU A 107 -7.82 4.19 19.84
C LEU A 107 -8.32 3.97 18.41
N PHE A 108 -7.84 4.77 17.45
CA PHE A 108 -8.22 4.60 16.04
C PHE A 108 -7.74 3.29 15.46
N SER A 109 -6.53 2.84 15.79
CA SER A 109 -6.02 1.52 15.39
C SER A 109 -6.94 0.39 15.86
N PHE A 110 -7.40 0.47 17.11
CA PHE A 110 -8.35 -0.50 17.67
C PHE A 110 -9.70 -0.47 16.93
N VAL A 111 -10.29 0.71 16.74
CA VAL A 111 -11.58 0.88 16.05
C VAL A 111 -11.52 0.39 14.59
N ILE A 112 -10.45 0.73 13.87
CA ILE A 112 -10.25 0.30 12.48
C ILE A 112 -10.07 -1.21 12.41
N THR A 113 -9.33 -1.80 13.36
CA THR A 113 -9.15 -3.25 13.45
C THR A 113 -10.47 -3.97 13.74
N ALA A 114 -11.27 -3.48 14.69
CA ALA A 114 -12.58 -4.04 15.00
C ALA A 114 -13.52 -4.00 13.78
N ARG A 115 -13.57 -2.85 13.08
CA ARG A 115 -14.33 -2.71 11.83
C ARG A 115 -13.84 -3.65 10.73
N ALA A 116 -12.52 -3.81 10.58
CA ALA A 116 -11.94 -4.74 9.60
C ALA A 116 -12.31 -6.21 9.89
N ASN A 117 -12.62 -6.55 11.15
CA ASN A 117 -13.11 -7.86 11.56
C ASN A 117 -14.65 -7.96 11.57
N GLY A 118 -15.37 -6.95 11.07
CA GLY A 118 -16.84 -6.95 11.02
C GLY A 118 -17.52 -6.69 12.38
N ILE A 119 -16.78 -6.21 13.38
CA ILE A 119 -17.30 -5.87 14.71
C ILE A 119 -17.64 -4.38 14.71
N GLU A 120 -18.90 -4.04 15.00
CA GLU A 120 -19.34 -2.65 15.20
C GLU A 120 -19.00 -2.21 16.64
N PRO A 121 -18.01 -1.32 16.84
CA PRO A 121 -17.54 -0.98 18.18
C PRO A 121 -18.57 -0.22 19.02
N TYR A 122 -19.60 0.36 18.40
CA TYR A 122 -20.64 1.13 19.08
C TYR A 122 -21.73 0.27 19.73
N ASN A 123 -21.82 -1.02 19.38
CA ASN A 123 -22.87 -1.93 19.87
C ASN A 123 -22.55 -2.59 21.23
N TYR A 124 -21.48 -2.17 21.91
CA TYR A 124 -21.02 -2.72 23.19
C TYR A 124 -20.83 -1.60 24.21
#